data_AF-A0A4U5P1G4-F1
#
_entry.id   AF-A0A4U5P1G4-F1
#
_cell.length_a   1.000
_cell.length_b   1.000
_cell.length_c   1.000
_cell.angle_alpha   90.00
_cell.angle_beta   90.00
_cell.angle_gamma   90.00
#
_symmetry.space_group_name_H-M   'P 1'
#
loop_
_entity.id
_entity.type
_entity.pdbx_description
1 polymer ?
#
loop_
_entity_poly.entity_id
_entity_poly.type
_entity_poly.pdbx_seq_one_letter_code
_entity_poly.pdbx_strand_id
1 'polypeptide(L)'
;MSTGNEYGSRPYLPGPKCSQCTNGAQCTSKRLCPSTCSVTSPPFTRKTTSTSLPTTTPVAATTEKLISQHPTAEECRDQRSSCTQWAKTGNCLGAGRKFMAQYCSSSCGFCNVTTTNAQKSSHFQQKDICVDLLSKQRCEKLRSLGNCRNPRKISAMMSDCKLTCGFCNFMPRCSDVYTTEECALMKGRGHCENVRLLRAMNERCARTCDRCSQRRRV
;
A
#
# COMPACT_ATOMS: atom_id res chain seq x y z
N MET A 1 17.14 -28.40 -15.38
CA MET A 1 16.20 -27.41 -15.92
C MET A 1 14.98 -27.42 -15.00
N SER A 2 14.77 -26.38 -14.20
CA SER A 2 13.61 -26.30 -13.31
C SER A 2 12.45 -25.67 -14.06
N THR A 3 11.43 -26.46 -14.39
CA THR A 3 10.17 -25.97 -14.95
C THR A 3 9.36 -25.35 -13.81
N GLY A 4 9.01 -24.07 -13.96
CA GLY A 4 8.13 -23.35 -13.05
C GLY A 4 6.87 -22.90 -13.79
N ASN A 5 5.82 -22.55 -13.03
CA ASN A 5 4.57 -22.00 -13.57
C ASN A 5 3.86 -22.90 -14.60
N GLU A 6 3.84 -24.20 -14.34
CA GLU A 6 3.12 -25.17 -15.17
C GLU A 6 1.60 -24.99 -15.02
N TYR A 7 0.89 -24.94 -16.15
CA TYR A 7 -0.57 -24.74 -16.18
C TYR A 7 -1.30 -25.94 -15.56
N GLY A 8 -2.18 -25.68 -14.60
CA GLY A 8 -2.93 -26.72 -13.88
C GLY A 8 -2.20 -27.31 -12.67
N SER A 9 -0.92 -27.00 -12.47
CA SER A 9 -0.13 -27.48 -11.33
C SER A 9 -0.12 -26.49 -10.18
N ARG A 10 -0.24 -26.99 -8.93
CA ARG A 10 -0.10 -26.14 -7.75
C ARG A 10 1.38 -25.82 -7.52
N PRO A 11 1.76 -24.56 -7.21
CA PRO A 11 3.18 -24.18 -7.07
C PRO A 11 3.89 -24.82 -5.87
N TYR A 12 3.14 -25.50 -5.00
CA TYR A 12 3.63 -26.17 -3.79
C TYR A 12 2.68 -27.31 -3.39
N LEU A 13 3.26 -28.34 -2.77
CA LEU A 13 2.50 -29.49 -2.26
C LEU A 13 1.76 -29.13 -0.95
N PRO A 14 0.49 -29.51 -0.79
CA PRO A 14 -0.23 -29.35 0.48
C PRO A 14 0.31 -30.31 1.54
N GLY A 15 0.51 -29.81 2.77
CA GLY A 15 0.92 -30.64 3.89
C GLY A 15 1.68 -29.87 4.98
N PRO A 16 2.12 -30.55 6.05
CA PRO A 16 2.98 -29.98 7.07
C PRO A 16 4.27 -29.42 6.46
N LYS A 17 4.74 -28.27 6.96
CA LYS A 17 5.99 -27.68 6.46
C LYS A 17 7.16 -28.64 6.65
N CYS A 18 7.99 -28.77 5.63
CA CYS A 18 9.22 -29.57 5.64
C CYS A 18 9.02 -31.10 5.77
N SER A 19 7.82 -31.62 5.52
CA SER A 19 7.57 -33.07 5.53
C SER A 19 8.16 -33.82 4.33
N GLN A 20 8.54 -33.10 3.27
CA GLN A 20 9.01 -33.67 2.00
C GLN A 20 10.33 -33.04 1.52
N CYS A 21 11.19 -32.58 2.44
CA CYS A 21 12.52 -32.11 2.04
C CYS A 21 13.35 -33.29 1.53
N THR A 22 14.00 -33.12 0.38
CA THR A 22 14.85 -34.15 -0.21
C THR A 22 16.00 -34.51 0.73
N ASN A 23 16.32 -35.81 0.80
CA ASN A 23 17.40 -36.39 1.60
C ASN A 23 17.31 -36.18 3.12
N GLY A 24 16.10 -35.99 3.68
CA GLY A 24 15.92 -35.85 5.13
C GLY A 24 16.54 -34.58 5.71
N ALA A 25 16.81 -33.57 4.87
CA ALA A 25 17.45 -32.34 5.28
C ALA A 25 16.58 -31.58 6.29
N GLN A 26 17.22 -31.05 7.34
CA GLN A 26 16.52 -30.29 8.37
C GLN A 26 15.94 -29.00 7.79
N CYS A 27 14.73 -28.69 8.24
CA CYS A 27 14.00 -27.48 7.92
C CYS A 27 14.81 -26.24 8.36
N THR A 28 14.98 -25.26 7.47
CA THR A 28 15.64 -24.00 7.86
C THR A 28 14.86 -23.29 8.97
N SER A 29 15.48 -22.33 9.65
CA SER A 29 14.82 -21.48 10.67
C SER A 29 13.58 -20.74 10.13
N LYS A 30 13.49 -20.56 8.80
CA LYS A 30 12.34 -19.96 8.10
C LYS A 30 11.28 -20.97 7.67
N ARG A 31 11.40 -22.22 8.10
CA ARG A 31 10.55 -23.35 7.73
C ARG A 31 10.46 -23.64 6.23
N LEU A 32 11.59 -23.49 5.54
CA LEU A 32 11.77 -23.82 4.12
C LEU A 32 12.70 -25.02 4.00
N CYS A 33 12.45 -25.89 3.03
CA CYS A 33 13.42 -26.93 2.68
C CYS A 33 14.70 -26.28 2.14
N PRO A 34 15.88 -26.71 2.58
CA PRO A 34 17.14 -26.19 2.06
C PRO A 34 17.27 -26.57 0.59
N SER A 35 17.71 -25.62 -0.23
CA SER A 35 17.93 -25.82 -1.66
C SER A 35 19.23 -26.58 -1.88
N THR A 36 19.28 -27.86 -1.55
CA THR A 36 20.41 -28.72 -1.96
C THR A 36 20.17 -29.21 -3.39
N CYS A 37 20.03 -28.28 -4.32
CA CYS A 37 20.39 -28.58 -5.69
C CYS A 37 21.91 -28.44 -5.72
N SER A 38 22.65 -29.56 -5.77
CA SER A 38 24.09 -29.55 -6.04
C SER A 38 24.31 -29.02 -7.45
N VAL A 39 24.36 -27.70 -7.57
CA VAL A 39 24.95 -27.03 -8.72
C VAL A 39 26.20 -26.34 -8.19
N THR A 40 27.33 -27.03 -8.37
CA THR A 40 28.66 -26.50 -8.16
C THR A 40 28.76 -25.16 -8.89
N SER A 41 28.69 -24.07 -8.13
CA SER A 41 28.85 -22.72 -8.65
C SER A 41 30.13 -22.16 -8.03
N PRO A 42 31.11 -21.69 -8.83
CA PRO A 42 32.36 -21.15 -8.30
C PRO A 42 32.13 -19.85 -7.51
N PRO A 43 33.06 -19.48 -6.61
CA PRO A 43 32.89 -18.35 -5.70
C PRO A 43 32.84 -17.03 -6.48
N PHE A 44 31.75 -16.27 -6.30
CA PHE A 44 31.68 -14.88 -6.74
C PHE A 44 32.62 -14.03 -5.88
N THR A 45 33.80 -13.72 -6.42
CA THR A 45 34.71 -12.71 -5.89
C THR A 45 34.14 -11.33 -6.19
N ARG A 46 33.75 -10.59 -5.14
CA ARG A 46 33.35 -9.18 -5.23
C ARG A 46 34.61 -8.33 -5.41
N LYS A 47 34.92 -7.94 -6.65
CA LYS A 47 35.95 -6.91 -6.92
C LYS A 47 35.41 -5.54 -6.50
N THR A 48 35.98 -4.96 -5.46
CA THR A 48 35.84 -3.55 -5.10
C THR A 48 36.84 -2.75 -5.92
N THR A 49 36.35 -2.00 -6.92
CA THR A 49 37.15 -1.02 -7.64
C THR A 49 36.84 0.36 -7.07
N SER A 50 37.77 0.91 -6.29
CA SER A 50 37.81 2.33 -5.95
C SER A 50 38.33 3.11 -7.14
N THR A 51 37.49 3.96 -7.74
CA THR A 51 37.92 4.99 -8.69
C THR A 51 37.72 6.33 -8.01
N SER A 52 38.83 7.01 -7.75
CA SER A 52 38.89 8.36 -7.21
C SER A 52 38.38 9.39 -8.23
N LEU A 53 37.71 10.40 -7.69
CA LEU A 53 37.17 11.55 -8.41
C LEU A 53 38.22 12.69 -8.44
N PRO A 54 38.47 13.36 -9.58
CA PRO A 54 39.14 14.66 -9.57
C PRO A 54 38.10 15.81 -9.42
N THR A 55 38.47 16.77 -8.58
CA THR A 55 37.71 17.99 -8.24
C THR A 55 38.13 19.18 -9.12
N THR A 56 37.23 20.16 -9.23
CA THR A 56 37.32 21.56 -9.74
C THR A 56 37.12 21.74 -11.26
N THR A 57 36.29 22.66 -11.76
CA THR A 57 35.99 24.06 -11.35
C THR A 57 34.61 24.51 -11.92
N PRO A 58 34.06 25.69 -11.55
CA PRO A 58 32.64 26.03 -11.72
C PRO A 58 32.35 26.72 -13.06
N VAL A 59 31.23 26.35 -13.68
CA VAL A 59 30.68 27.08 -14.83
C VAL A 59 29.23 27.45 -14.54
N ALA A 60 29.03 28.77 -14.50
CA ALA A 60 27.83 29.56 -14.77
C ALA A 60 26.46 28.98 -14.35
N ALA A 61 25.89 29.64 -13.34
CA ALA A 61 24.48 29.57 -12.99
C ALA A 61 23.60 29.84 -14.21
N THR A 62 22.88 28.80 -14.66
CA THR A 62 21.73 28.95 -15.54
C THR A 62 20.50 28.70 -14.70
N THR A 63 19.64 29.71 -14.61
CA THR A 63 18.42 29.75 -13.82
C THR A 63 17.44 28.66 -14.30
N GLU A 64 17.46 27.49 -13.67
CA GLU A 64 16.44 26.46 -13.87
C GLU A 64 15.12 26.91 -13.24
N LYS A 65 14.29 27.51 -14.08
CA LYS A 65 12.87 27.74 -13.86
C LYS A 65 12.22 26.42 -13.42
N LEU A 66 11.57 26.43 -12.25
CA LEU A 66 10.77 25.33 -11.73
C LEU A 66 9.61 25.04 -12.70
N ILE A 67 9.79 24.08 -13.61
CA ILE A 67 8.77 23.71 -14.60
C ILE A 67 7.71 22.87 -13.90
N SER A 68 6.56 23.51 -13.68
CA SER A 68 5.27 22.91 -13.35
C SER A 68 4.99 21.75 -14.31
N GLN A 69 4.74 20.54 -13.76
CA GLN A 69 4.50 19.31 -14.53
C GLN A 69 3.12 19.23 -15.21
N HIS A 70 2.48 20.37 -15.50
CA HIS A 70 1.20 20.41 -16.18
C HIS A 70 1.28 21.38 -17.36
N PRO A 71 1.06 20.92 -18.60
CA PRO A 71 0.90 21.83 -19.72
C PRO A 71 -0.32 22.71 -19.42
N THR A 72 -0.12 24.02 -19.47
CA THR A 72 -1.24 24.96 -19.45
C THR A 72 -2.06 24.78 -20.72
N ALA A 73 -3.31 25.26 -20.75
CA ALA A 73 -4.23 25.07 -21.88
C ALA A 73 -3.68 25.55 -23.24
N GLU A 74 -2.65 26.39 -23.24
CA GLU A 74 -1.89 26.85 -24.42
C GLU A 74 -0.92 25.80 -25.01
N GLU A 75 -0.59 24.72 -24.28
CA GLU A 75 0.40 23.69 -24.68
C GLU A 75 -0.21 22.31 -24.98
N CYS A 76 -1.54 22.22 -25.13
CA CYS A 76 -2.20 21.02 -25.61
C CYS A 76 -1.87 20.78 -27.09
N ARG A 77 -0.74 20.14 -27.36
CA ARG A 77 -0.42 19.60 -28.69
C ARG A 77 0.49 18.40 -28.57
N ASP A 78 0.46 17.55 -29.59
CA ASP A 78 1.42 16.48 -29.72
C ASP A 78 2.78 17.02 -30.17
N GLN A 79 3.83 16.59 -29.48
CA GLN A 79 5.22 16.98 -29.75
C GLN A 79 5.96 15.93 -30.59
N ARG A 80 5.32 14.78 -30.88
CA ARG A 80 5.89 13.70 -31.70
C ARG A 80 4.92 13.33 -32.82
N SER A 81 5.45 13.10 -34.01
CA SER A 81 4.65 12.66 -35.18
C SER A 81 4.00 11.29 -34.97
N SER A 82 4.60 10.42 -34.14
CA SER A 82 4.09 9.07 -33.85
C SER A 82 2.99 9.03 -32.76
N CYS A 83 2.60 10.16 -32.18
CA CYS A 83 1.63 10.19 -31.08
C CYS A 83 0.31 9.52 -31.43
N THR A 84 -0.23 9.74 -32.63
CA THR A 84 -1.47 9.11 -33.10
C THR A 84 -1.36 7.59 -33.12
N GLN A 85 -0.23 7.05 -33.56
CA GLN A 85 -0.02 5.60 -33.63
C GLN A 85 0.15 5.01 -32.23
N TRP A 86 0.94 5.64 -31.37
CA TRP A 86 1.12 5.21 -29.98
C TRP A 86 -0.17 5.28 -29.16
N ALA A 87 -1.03 6.25 -29.43
CA ALA A 87 -2.35 6.31 -28.82
C ALA A 87 -3.21 5.12 -29.25
N LYS A 88 -3.22 4.79 -30.55
CA LYS A 88 -3.93 3.61 -31.09
C LYS A 88 -3.41 2.29 -30.53
N THR A 89 -2.10 2.18 -30.23
CA THR A 89 -1.52 0.98 -29.61
C THR A 89 -1.69 0.91 -28.10
N GLY A 90 -2.35 1.89 -27.47
CA GLY A 90 -2.67 1.87 -26.04
C GLY A 90 -1.59 2.45 -25.12
N ASN A 91 -0.58 3.14 -25.65
CA ASN A 91 0.53 3.69 -24.84
C ASN A 91 0.06 4.82 -23.90
N CYS A 92 -1.14 5.36 -24.09
CA CYS A 92 -1.78 6.31 -23.18
C CYS A 92 -2.06 5.69 -21.79
N LEU A 93 -1.95 4.37 -21.65
CA LEU A 93 -2.21 3.62 -20.42
C LEU A 93 -0.92 2.98 -19.88
N GLY A 94 -0.98 2.47 -18.64
CA GLY A 94 0.11 1.70 -18.04
C GLY A 94 1.44 2.47 -17.95
N ALA A 95 2.54 1.78 -18.25
CA ALA A 95 3.89 2.33 -18.14
C ALA A 95 4.16 3.52 -19.09
N GLY A 96 3.50 3.56 -20.26
CA GLY A 96 3.67 4.61 -21.26
C GLY A 96 2.94 5.92 -20.92
N ARG A 97 1.97 5.89 -20.00
CA ARG A 97 1.07 7.02 -19.71
C ARG A 97 1.80 8.32 -19.37
N LYS A 98 2.88 8.26 -18.59
CA LYS A 98 3.63 9.47 -18.19
C LYS A 98 4.32 10.12 -19.40
N PHE A 99 4.99 9.31 -20.22
CA PHE A 99 5.62 9.78 -21.44
C PHE A 99 4.58 10.37 -22.41
N MET A 100 3.45 9.70 -22.56
CA MET A 100 2.37 10.18 -23.41
C MET A 100 1.72 11.46 -22.86
N ALA A 101 1.60 11.62 -21.54
CA ALA A 101 1.12 12.86 -20.93
C ALA A 101 2.06 14.04 -21.16
N GLN A 102 3.36 13.78 -21.32
CA GLN A 102 4.33 14.84 -21.57
C GLN A 102 4.40 15.23 -23.06
N TYR A 103 4.39 14.24 -23.95
CA TYR A 103 4.70 14.48 -25.38
C TYR A 103 3.53 14.27 -26.33
N CYS A 104 2.45 13.62 -25.89
CA CYS A 104 1.32 13.21 -26.73
C CYS A 104 -0.02 13.54 -26.06
N SER A 105 -0.08 14.72 -25.43
CA SER A 105 -1.24 15.17 -24.66
C SER A 105 -2.52 15.26 -25.49
N SER A 106 -2.42 15.62 -26.77
CA SER A 106 -3.58 15.73 -27.65
C SER A 106 -4.07 14.35 -28.10
N SER A 107 -3.17 13.53 -28.66
CA SER A 107 -3.50 12.16 -29.10
C SER A 107 -4.06 11.27 -27.99
N CYS A 108 -3.62 11.48 -26.73
CA CYS A 108 -4.11 10.72 -25.58
C CYS A 108 -5.25 11.40 -24.81
N GLY A 109 -5.72 12.58 -25.25
CA GLY A 109 -6.84 13.28 -24.61
C GLY A 109 -6.54 13.83 -23.21
N PHE A 110 -5.28 14.14 -22.90
CA PHE A 110 -4.86 14.72 -21.62
C PHE A 110 -5.04 16.24 -21.52
N CYS A 111 -5.45 16.88 -22.62
CA CYS A 111 -5.52 18.33 -22.74
C CYS A 111 -6.52 19.06 -21.84
N ASN A 112 -7.49 18.35 -21.26
CA ASN A 112 -8.50 18.94 -20.40
C ASN A 112 -8.34 18.55 -18.93
N VAL A 113 -7.17 18.05 -18.53
CA VAL A 113 -6.85 17.91 -17.10
C VAL A 113 -6.42 19.27 -16.56
N THR A 114 -7.35 20.23 -16.59
CA THR A 114 -7.29 21.36 -15.68
C THR A 114 -7.16 20.76 -14.29
N THR A 115 -6.15 21.21 -13.55
CA THR A 115 -6.04 20.93 -12.12
C THR A 115 -7.17 21.68 -11.41
N THR A 116 -8.42 21.28 -11.61
CA THR A 116 -9.28 21.16 -10.45
C THR A 116 -8.53 20.21 -9.54
N ASN A 117 -8.22 20.66 -8.34
CA ASN A 117 -7.63 19.85 -7.29
C ASN A 117 -8.52 18.63 -7.00
N ALA A 118 -8.47 17.62 -7.87
CA ALA A 118 -8.61 16.24 -7.53
C ALA A 118 -7.28 15.79 -6.94
N GLN A 119 -6.89 16.46 -5.83
CA GLN A 119 -6.06 15.84 -4.82
C GLN A 119 -6.86 14.67 -4.25
N LYS A 120 -6.80 13.53 -4.94
CA LYS A 120 -6.98 12.24 -4.32
C LYS A 120 -5.75 12.04 -3.41
N SER A 121 -5.98 12.22 -2.11
CA SER A 121 -5.11 11.83 -0.97
C SER A 121 -3.97 12.82 -0.65
N SER A 122 -3.73 13.29 0.58
CA SER A 122 -4.43 13.13 1.86
C SER A 122 -3.83 14.12 2.86
N HIS A 123 -4.41 15.30 2.99
CA HIS A 123 -4.28 16.10 4.20
C HIS A 123 -5.47 17.05 4.30
N PHE A 124 -6.65 16.49 4.57
CA PHE A 124 -7.79 17.26 5.04
C PHE A 124 -8.20 16.67 6.38
N GLN A 125 -8.45 17.54 7.35
CA GLN A 125 -8.94 17.22 8.68
C GLN A 125 -10.36 16.63 8.60
N GLN A 126 -10.52 15.44 8.02
CA GLN A 126 -11.75 14.69 8.07
C GLN A 126 -11.85 14.05 9.46
N LYS A 127 -12.34 14.84 10.41
CA LYS A 127 -13.14 14.34 11.52
C LYS A 127 -14.01 13.23 10.95
N ASP A 128 -13.87 12.02 11.47
CA ASP A 128 -14.60 10.85 11.00
C ASP A 128 -16.10 11.14 11.00
N ILE A 129 -16.64 11.45 9.83
CA ILE A 129 -18.08 11.62 9.67
C ILE A 129 -18.66 10.21 9.71
N CYS A 130 -18.99 9.76 10.92
CA CYS A 130 -19.78 8.58 11.10
C CYS A 130 -21.23 8.92 10.77
N VAL A 131 -21.66 8.52 9.59
CA VAL A 131 -23.02 8.71 9.10
C VAL A 131 -23.55 7.40 8.58
N ASP A 132 -24.87 7.33 8.48
CA ASP A 132 -25.55 6.27 7.75
C ASP A 132 -25.50 6.59 6.25
N LEU A 133 -25.24 5.57 5.44
CA LEU A 133 -25.35 5.66 3.98
C LEU A 133 -26.80 5.52 3.52
N LEU A 134 -27.60 4.75 4.26
CA LEU A 134 -29.04 4.66 4.03
C LEU A 134 -29.79 5.76 4.77
N SER A 135 -31.03 6.04 4.34
CA SER A 135 -31.87 7.03 4.99
C SER A 135 -32.15 6.66 6.45
N LYS A 136 -32.31 7.69 7.30
CA LYS A 136 -32.62 7.53 8.73
C LYS A 136 -33.77 6.56 8.97
N GLN A 137 -34.90 6.72 8.26
CA GLN A 137 -36.05 5.82 8.38
C GLN A 137 -35.70 4.37 8.04
N ARG A 138 -34.88 4.14 7.01
CA ARG A 138 -34.48 2.79 6.60
C ARG A 138 -33.55 2.17 7.63
N CYS A 139 -32.57 2.91 8.13
CA CYS A 139 -31.67 2.43 9.18
C CYS A 139 -32.40 2.15 10.49
N GLU A 140 -33.35 3.00 10.88
CA GLU A 140 -34.20 2.80 12.05
C GLU A 140 -35.05 1.52 11.93
N LYS A 141 -35.66 1.29 10.77
CA LYS A 141 -36.39 0.06 10.49
C LYS A 141 -35.49 -1.18 10.54
N LEU A 142 -34.29 -1.10 9.98
CA LEU A 142 -33.34 -2.23 10.02
C LEU A 142 -32.82 -2.47 11.44
N ARG A 143 -32.64 -1.41 12.24
CA ARG A 143 -32.28 -1.49 13.66
C ARG A 143 -33.39 -2.15 14.48
N SER A 144 -34.64 -1.77 14.29
CA SER A 144 -35.79 -2.37 15.00
C SER A 144 -36.00 -3.83 14.64
N LEU A 145 -35.63 -4.25 13.42
CA LEU A 145 -35.59 -5.66 12.99
C LEU A 145 -34.38 -6.44 13.56
N GLY A 146 -33.52 -5.82 14.37
CA GLY A 146 -32.39 -6.46 15.02
C GLY A 146 -31.14 -6.64 14.16
N ASN A 147 -31.09 -6.03 12.96
CA ASN A 147 -29.98 -6.26 12.03
C ASN A 147 -28.63 -5.76 12.55
N CYS A 148 -28.61 -4.75 13.43
CA CYS A 148 -27.39 -4.27 14.08
C CYS A 148 -26.71 -5.32 14.98
N ARG A 149 -27.43 -6.37 15.41
CA ARG A 149 -26.90 -7.46 16.25
C ARG A 149 -26.85 -8.81 15.54
N ASN A 150 -27.37 -8.90 14.31
CA ASN A 150 -27.45 -10.15 13.57
C ASN A 150 -26.11 -10.45 12.87
N PRO A 151 -25.44 -11.58 13.17
CA PRO A 151 -24.11 -11.88 12.61
C PRO A 151 -24.10 -12.00 11.08
N ARG A 152 -25.23 -12.33 10.45
CA ARG A 152 -25.33 -12.39 8.98
C ARG A 152 -25.55 -11.03 8.33
N LYS A 153 -26.00 -10.02 9.09
CA LYS A 153 -26.33 -8.68 8.58
C LYS A 153 -25.40 -7.59 9.11
N ILE A 154 -24.60 -7.89 10.13
CA ILE A 154 -23.72 -6.94 10.83
C ILE A 154 -22.75 -6.24 9.87
N SER A 155 -22.21 -6.94 8.87
CA SER A 155 -21.30 -6.34 7.89
C SER A 155 -21.99 -5.28 7.03
N ALA A 156 -23.19 -5.58 6.51
CA ALA A 156 -23.98 -4.60 5.76
C ALA A 156 -24.40 -3.43 6.67
N MET A 157 -24.66 -3.70 7.95
CA MET A 157 -25.02 -2.65 8.89
C MET A 157 -23.84 -1.76 9.29
N MET A 158 -22.62 -2.29 9.30
CA MET A 158 -21.39 -1.54 9.52
C MET A 158 -21.04 -0.59 8.38
N SER A 159 -21.45 -0.90 7.14
CA SER A 159 -21.33 0.02 6.02
C SER A 159 -22.50 0.99 5.95
N ASP A 160 -23.72 0.47 6.03
CA ASP A 160 -24.90 1.19 5.56
C ASP A 160 -25.59 2.01 6.65
N CYS A 161 -25.54 1.53 7.90
CA CYS A 161 -26.17 2.17 9.06
C CYS A 161 -25.20 2.29 10.23
N LYS A 162 -23.98 2.71 9.93
CA LYS A 162 -22.87 2.79 10.88
C LYS A 162 -23.18 3.67 12.09
N LEU A 163 -23.90 4.79 11.88
CA LEU A 163 -24.30 5.71 12.94
C LEU A 163 -25.48 5.17 13.73
N THR A 164 -26.56 4.76 13.05
CA THR A 164 -27.77 4.25 13.69
C THR A 164 -27.52 2.98 14.52
N CYS A 165 -26.61 2.11 14.07
CA CYS A 165 -26.21 0.90 14.79
C CYS A 165 -25.06 1.11 15.81
N GLY A 166 -24.53 2.33 15.94
CA GLY A 166 -23.47 2.63 16.93
C GLY A 166 -22.09 2.08 16.57
N PHE A 167 -21.83 1.78 15.30
CA PHE A 167 -20.55 1.27 14.81
C PHE A 167 -19.49 2.37 14.55
N CYS A 168 -19.80 3.63 14.85
CA CYS A 168 -18.89 4.77 14.71
C CYS A 168 -17.55 4.58 15.42
N ASN A 169 -17.57 3.83 16.52
CA ASN A 169 -16.39 3.54 17.34
C ASN A 169 -15.89 2.10 17.15
N PHE A 170 -16.47 1.34 16.22
CA PHE A 170 -16.12 -0.04 15.93
C PHE A 170 -15.06 -0.08 14.82
N MET A 171 -13.82 0.21 15.19
CA MET A 171 -12.67 -0.31 14.45
C MET A 171 -12.57 -1.80 14.78
N PRO A 172 -12.50 -2.73 13.82
CA PRO A 172 -12.39 -4.14 14.14
C PRO A 172 -11.03 -4.34 14.83
N ARG A 173 -11.11 -4.43 16.16
CA ARG A 173 -10.04 -4.66 17.14
C ARG A 173 -9.08 -3.49 17.37
N CYS A 174 -9.57 -2.43 18.02
CA CYS A 174 -8.70 -1.78 19.00
C CYS A 174 -8.78 -2.54 20.34
N SER A 175 -7.98 -3.60 20.43
CA SER A 175 -7.71 -4.31 21.67
C SER A 175 -6.21 -4.46 21.80
N ASP A 176 -5.76 -4.65 23.03
CA ASP A 176 -4.39 -5.10 23.25
C ASP A 176 -4.31 -6.58 22.86
N VAL A 177 -3.27 -6.93 22.13
CA VAL A 177 -2.92 -8.31 21.78
C VAL A 177 -2.12 -8.93 22.91
N TYR A 178 -1.32 -8.11 23.60
CA TYR A 178 -0.66 -8.50 24.84
C TYR A 178 -1.56 -8.27 26.05
N THR A 179 -1.18 -8.91 27.16
CA THR A 179 -1.89 -8.76 28.41
C THR A 179 -1.84 -7.31 28.89
N THR A 180 -2.81 -6.94 29.73
CA THR A 180 -2.89 -5.59 30.30
C THR A 180 -1.64 -5.22 31.09
N GLU A 181 -1.02 -6.18 31.78
CA GLU A 181 0.20 -5.96 32.57
C GLU A 181 1.42 -5.70 31.68
N GLU A 182 1.61 -6.48 30.62
CA GLU A 182 2.71 -6.30 29.66
C GLU A 182 2.60 -4.95 28.94
N CYS A 183 1.39 -4.59 28.49
CA CYS A 183 1.17 -3.30 27.84
C CYS A 183 1.33 -2.13 28.83
N ALA A 184 0.90 -2.28 30.08
CA ALA A 184 1.09 -1.26 31.12
C ALA A 184 2.58 -1.04 31.44
N LEU A 185 3.37 -2.11 31.51
CA LEU A 185 4.82 -2.03 31.70
C LEU A 185 5.49 -1.27 30.56
N MET A 186 5.12 -1.58 29.31
CA MET A 186 5.67 -0.92 28.12
C MET A 186 5.26 0.55 28.06
N LYS A 187 4.02 0.88 28.45
CA LYS A 187 3.55 2.27 28.61
C LYS A 187 4.35 3.01 29.67
N GLY A 188 4.56 2.42 30.84
CA GLY A 188 5.36 3.02 31.92
C GLY A 188 6.82 3.26 31.54
N ARG A 189 7.36 2.49 30.60
CA ARG A 189 8.71 2.67 30.02
C ARG A 189 8.74 3.66 28.84
N GLY A 190 7.66 4.38 28.56
CA GLY A 190 7.58 5.37 27.48
C GLY A 190 7.58 4.77 26.06
N HIS A 191 7.21 3.49 25.90
CA HIS A 191 7.23 2.85 24.59
C HIS A 191 6.11 3.33 23.67
N CYS A 192 5.02 3.87 24.23
CA CYS A 192 3.90 4.43 23.48
C CYS A 192 4.27 5.72 22.74
N GLU A 193 5.21 6.49 23.29
CA GLU A 193 5.72 7.77 22.78
C GLU A 193 6.98 7.59 21.92
N ASN A 194 7.65 6.44 22.03
CA ASN A 194 8.85 6.14 21.26
C ASN A 194 8.52 5.92 19.78
N VAL A 195 8.94 6.85 18.93
CA VAL A 195 8.71 6.84 17.48
C VAL A 195 9.17 5.54 16.80
N ARG A 196 10.24 4.90 17.29
CA ARG A 196 10.74 3.64 16.71
C ARG A 196 9.88 2.44 17.09
N LEU A 197 9.28 2.46 18.28
CA LEU A 197 8.41 1.39 18.79
C LEU A 197 6.94 1.61 18.46
N LEU A 198 6.63 2.78 17.91
CA LEU A 198 5.30 3.26 17.63
C LEU A 198 4.46 2.26 16.85
N ARG A 199 5.04 1.64 15.81
CA ARG A 199 4.37 0.61 15.01
C ARG A 199 4.06 -0.64 15.83
N ALA A 200 5.01 -1.13 16.63
CA ALA A 200 4.82 -2.32 17.46
C ALA A 200 3.74 -2.07 18.53
N MET A 201 3.74 -0.87 19.14
CA MET A 201 2.72 -0.48 20.11
C MET A 201 1.36 -0.28 19.42
N ASN A 202 1.38 0.26 18.20
CA ASN A 202 0.29 0.27 17.21
C ASN A 202 0.02 -1.08 16.54
N GLU A 203 0.56 -2.19 16.99
CA GLU A 203 0.04 -3.51 16.59
C GLU A 203 -0.43 -4.29 17.81
N ARG A 204 0.26 -4.15 18.95
CA ARG A 204 0.13 -5.06 20.09
C ARG A 204 -0.47 -4.46 21.36
N CYS A 205 -0.34 -3.14 21.56
CA CYS A 205 -0.84 -2.43 22.75
C CYS A 205 -1.69 -1.21 22.35
N ALA A 206 -2.59 -1.40 21.39
CA ALA A 206 -3.41 -0.37 20.75
C ALA A 206 -4.19 0.48 21.74
N ARG A 207 -4.81 -0.22 22.69
CA ARG A 207 -5.77 0.31 23.63
C ARG A 207 -5.02 0.91 24.80
N THR A 208 -4.03 0.20 25.34
CA THR A 208 -3.20 0.72 26.43
C THR A 208 -2.43 1.97 26.01
N CYS A 209 -1.90 2.06 24.79
CA CYS A 209 -1.21 3.27 24.31
C CYS A 209 -2.15 4.37 23.77
N ASP A 210 -3.47 4.21 23.88
CA ASP A 210 -4.47 5.18 23.39
C ASP A 210 -4.35 5.48 21.88
N ARG A 211 -3.84 4.53 21.09
CA ARG A 211 -3.54 4.70 19.66
C ARG A 211 -4.60 4.08 18.75
N CYS A 212 -5.75 3.70 19.31
CA CYS A 212 -6.92 3.22 18.57
C CYS A 212 -7.33 4.12 17.40
N SER A 213 -7.17 5.43 17.54
CA SER A 213 -7.49 6.44 16.53
C SER A 213 -6.36 6.68 15.52
N GLN A 214 -5.15 6.17 15.77
CA GLN A 214 -3.93 6.52 15.04
C GLN A 214 -3.42 5.38 14.13
N ARG A 215 -4.07 4.20 14.17
CA ARG A 215 -3.73 3.04 13.32
C ARG A 215 -4.35 3.12 11.92
N ARG A 216 -4.23 4.25 11.24
CA ARG A 216 -4.58 4.35 9.81
C ARG A 216 -3.32 4.27 8.95
N ARG A 217 -3.33 3.27 8.07
CA ARG A 217 -2.54 3.15 6.83
C ARG A 217 -1.06 2.76 7.01
N VAL A 218 -0.78 1.49 6.74
CA VAL A 218 0.47 1.06 6.07
C VAL A 218 0.05 0.60 4.68
#